data_AF-A0A559S1V0-F1
#
_entry.id   AF-A0A559S1V0-F1
#
_cell.length_a   1.000
_cell.length_b   1.000
_cell.length_c   1.000
_cell.angle_alpha   90.00
_cell.angle_beta   90.00
_cell.angle_gamma   90.00
#
_symmetry.space_group_name_H-M   'P 1'
#
loop_
_entity.id
_entity.type
_entity.pdbx_description
1 polymer ?
#
loop_
_entity_poly.entity_id
_entity_poly.type
_entity_poly.pdbx_seq_one_letter_code
_entity_poly.pdbx_strand_id
1 'polypeptide(L)'
;MKKIILILSLFVFASCENNSPTINPDNLLLGNWSHSEYNNGEITFKRVDQLPNEENGISIKAEGVFLERTSGWCGTPPLSFFDIDGTWTLLEKDKIEIHTDTYQGTLQWNIISVTEKELIVTRTLTEQEKEHQNLMNLFAEIQDIANSLSCKDALEWLFTAYGSKACGGPQGYIAYSKKIDTVNFLNKVAIYTEGEKEYNIKWDINSTCDITPQPTGVKCENDYPTLLF
;
A
#
# COMPACT_ATOMS: atom_id res chain seq x y z
N MET A 1 35.40 75.80 -2.97
CA MET A 1 34.62 74.79 -2.22
C MET A 1 34.47 73.56 -3.11
N LYS A 2 35.31 72.52 -2.92
CA LYS A 2 35.25 71.26 -3.69
C LYS A 2 34.43 70.26 -2.87
N LYS A 3 33.32 69.78 -3.42
CA LYS A 3 32.48 68.72 -2.82
C LYS A 3 33.18 67.38 -3.02
N ILE A 4 33.55 66.73 -1.92
CA ILE A 4 33.99 65.33 -1.91
C ILE A 4 32.73 64.49 -1.71
N ILE A 5 32.34 63.72 -2.73
CA ILE A 5 31.24 62.76 -2.65
C ILE A 5 31.86 61.44 -2.20
N LEU A 6 31.55 61.03 -0.97
CA LEU A 6 31.94 59.74 -0.42
C LEU A 6 30.88 58.71 -0.84
N ILE A 7 31.21 57.87 -1.82
CA ILE A 7 30.37 56.75 -2.24
C ILE A 7 30.64 55.60 -1.27
N LEU A 8 29.71 55.36 -0.36
CA LEU A 8 29.70 54.22 0.54
C LEU A 8 29.16 53.02 -0.25
N SER A 9 30.03 52.17 -0.78
CA SER A 9 29.61 50.92 -1.42
C SER A 9 29.20 49.92 -0.33
N LEU A 10 27.91 49.66 -0.25
CA LEU A 10 27.33 48.61 0.58
C LEU A 10 27.63 47.27 -0.08
N PHE A 11 28.71 46.61 0.35
CA PHE A 11 29.00 45.23 -0.03
C PHE A 11 27.97 44.31 0.65
N VAL A 12 26.94 43.92 -0.09
CA VAL A 12 26.00 42.88 0.33
C VAL A 12 26.69 41.54 0.16
N PHE A 13 27.14 40.94 1.26
CA PHE A 13 27.53 39.54 1.27
C PHE A 13 26.26 38.69 1.12
N ALA A 14 25.96 38.25 -0.10
CA ALA A 14 25.06 37.14 -0.33
C ALA A 14 25.77 35.87 0.16
N SER A 15 25.51 35.48 1.40
CA SER A 15 25.89 34.17 1.92
C SER A 15 24.98 33.13 1.28
N CYS A 16 25.43 32.51 0.19
CA CYS A 16 24.83 31.28 -0.30
C CYS A 16 25.24 30.17 0.68
N GLU A 17 24.35 29.84 1.61
CA GLU A 17 24.47 28.65 2.43
C GLU A 17 24.20 27.45 1.50
N ASN A 18 25.25 26.88 0.93
CA ASN A 18 25.16 25.61 0.22
C ASN A 18 24.96 24.53 1.28
N ASN A 19 23.72 24.35 1.73
CA ASN A 19 23.34 23.29 2.66
C ASN A 19 23.60 21.95 1.97
N SER A 20 24.76 21.39 2.27
CA SER A 20 25.20 20.10 1.75
C SER A 20 24.56 19.03 2.62
N PRO A 21 24.02 17.94 2.04
CA PRO A 21 23.38 16.89 2.82
C PRO A 21 24.31 16.37 3.92
N THR A 22 23.81 16.26 5.15
CA THR A 22 24.57 15.61 6.22
C THR A 22 24.65 14.11 5.94
N ILE A 23 25.86 13.58 5.79
CA ILE A 23 26.10 12.16 5.47
C ILE A 23 26.65 11.46 6.71
N ASN A 24 26.04 10.33 7.09
CA ASN A 24 26.60 9.44 8.09
C ASN A 24 27.59 8.47 7.41
N PRO A 25 28.90 8.54 7.70
CA PRO A 25 29.89 7.70 7.03
C PRO A 25 29.78 6.22 7.42
N ASP A 26 29.21 5.91 8.59
CA ASP A 26 29.05 4.54 9.08
C ASP A 26 27.79 3.87 8.51
N ASN A 27 26.82 4.67 8.06
CA ASN A 27 25.60 4.16 7.45
C ASN A 27 25.05 5.14 6.40
N LEU A 28 25.44 4.91 5.14
CA LEU A 28 25.00 5.72 4.00
C LEU A 28 23.48 5.61 3.75
N LEU A 29 22.76 4.64 4.29
CA LEU A 29 21.31 4.58 4.13
C LEU A 29 20.61 5.74 4.84
N LEU A 30 21.19 6.21 5.95
CA LEU A 30 20.62 7.30 6.73
C LEU A 30 20.65 8.60 5.93
N GLY A 31 19.52 9.30 5.89
CA GLY A 31 19.39 10.58 5.20
C GLY A 31 18.01 10.81 4.62
N ASN A 32 17.91 11.89 3.84
CA ASN A 32 16.72 12.27 3.11
C ASN A 32 16.90 11.95 1.63
N TRP A 33 15.88 11.39 1.01
CA TRP A 33 15.90 10.83 -0.34
C TRP A 33 14.65 11.30 -1.09
N SER A 34 14.81 11.98 -2.22
CA SER A 34 13.72 12.53 -3.04
C SER A 34 13.99 12.26 -4.53
N HIS A 35 13.22 12.88 -5.43
CA HIS A 35 13.40 12.78 -6.88
C HIS A 35 13.39 11.31 -7.33
N SER A 36 12.38 10.57 -6.88
CA SER A 36 12.27 9.13 -7.16
C SER A 36 12.00 8.90 -8.65
N GLU A 37 12.85 8.12 -9.30
CA GLU A 37 12.66 7.64 -10.67
C GLU A 37 12.35 6.14 -10.66
N TYR A 38 11.32 5.74 -11.41
CA TYR A 38 10.90 4.35 -11.52
C TYR A 38 11.33 3.78 -12.86
N ASN A 39 12.11 2.69 -12.83
CA ASN A 39 12.56 2.01 -14.04
C ASN A 39 12.65 0.51 -13.81
N ASN A 40 11.97 -0.30 -14.65
CA ASN A 40 12.03 -1.77 -14.59
C ASN A 40 11.82 -2.39 -13.19
N GLY A 41 10.97 -1.79 -12.35
CA GLY A 41 10.69 -2.27 -10.99
C GLY A 41 11.66 -1.79 -9.91
N GLU A 42 12.69 -1.04 -10.30
CA GLU A 42 13.59 -0.34 -9.38
C GLU A 42 13.10 1.08 -9.11
N ILE A 43 13.36 1.57 -7.91
CA ILE A 43 13.16 2.95 -7.49
C ILE A 43 14.53 3.54 -7.20
N THR A 44 14.90 4.58 -7.94
CA THR A 44 16.13 5.34 -7.70
C THR A 44 15.79 6.65 -7.04
N PHE A 45 16.34 6.90 -5.85
CA PHE A 45 16.25 8.18 -5.15
C PHE A 45 17.55 8.96 -5.24
N LYS A 46 17.45 10.28 -5.19
CA LYS A 46 18.57 11.21 -5.01
C LYS A 46 18.62 11.69 -3.56
N ARG A 47 19.82 11.72 -2.98
CA ARG A 47 20.02 12.31 -1.65
C ARG A 47 19.75 13.80 -1.71
N VAL A 48 18.99 14.28 -0.73
CA VAL A 48 18.69 15.69 -0.52
C VAL A 48 19.03 16.08 0.92
N ASP A 49 19.28 17.35 1.17
CA ASP A 49 19.55 17.82 2.54
C ASP A 49 18.26 17.82 3.38
N GLN A 50 17.15 18.26 2.78
CA GLN A 50 15.81 18.22 3.35
C GLN A 50 14.82 17.74 2.28
N LEU A 51 13.75 17.07 2.71
CA LEU A 51 12.68 16.68 1.79
C LEU A 51 12.05 17.95 1.18
N PRO A 52 11.87 18.02 -0.16
CA PRO A 52 11.14 19.11 -0.80
C PRO A 52 9.68 19.15 -0.34
N ASN A 53 9.08 20.34 -0.28
CA ASN A 53 7.69 20.48 0.19
C ASN A 53 6.65 20.00 -0.82
N GLU A 54 7.00 19.99 -2.11
CA GLU A 54 6.07 19.71 -3.21
C GLU A 54 6.50 18.50 -4.04
N GLU A 55 7.18 17.53 -3.40
CA GLU A 55 7.66 16.31 -4.04
C GLU A 55 7.58 15.12 -3.07
N ASN A 56 7.41 13.92 -3.62
CA ASN A 56 7.49 12.69 -2.84
C ASN A 56 8.94 12.46 -2.41
N GLY A 57 9.12 11.97 -1.19
CA GLY A 57 10.44 11.60 -0.69
C GLY A 57 10.35 10.85 0.63
N ILE A 58 11.48 10.34 1.10
CA ILE A 58 11.58 9.54 2.32
C ILE A 58 12.76 9.99 3.17
N SER A 59 12.61 9.89 4.49
CA SER A 59 13.69 10.04 5.45
C SER A 59 13.91 8.72 6.17
N ILE A 60 15.12 8.16 6.05
CA ILE A 60 15.57 7.02 6.84
C ILE A 60 16.49 7.57 7.91
N LYS A 61 16.06 7.54 9.18
CA LYS A 61 16.79 8.13 10.30
C LYS A 61 17.31 7.05 11.24
N ALA A 62 18.26 7.43 12.11
CA ALA A 62 18.76 6.54 13.15
C ALA A 62 17.62 6.08 14.08
N GLU A 63 17.89 5.05 14.89
CA GLU A 63 16.94 4.52 15.88
C GLU A 63 15.63 4.00 15.26
N GLY A 64 15.66 3.60 13.98
CA GLY A 64 14.53 2.99 13.29
C GLY A 64 13.42 3.96 12.90
N VAL A 65 13.66 5.28 12.92
CA VAL A 65 12.65 6.28 12.54
C VAL A 65 12.57 6.41 11.02
N PHE A 66 11.36 6.30 10.47
CA PHE A 66 11.06 6.48 9.05
C PHE A 66 10.02 7.59 8.88
N LEU A 67 10.12 8.34 7.78
CA LEU A 67 9.12 9.31 7.37
C LEU A 67 8.96 9.27 5.87
N GLU A 68 7.72 9.25 5.39
CA GLU A 68 7.37 9.36 3.98
C GLU A 68 6.66 10.69 3.73
N ARG A 69 7.16 11.49 2.80
CA ARG A 69 6.43 12.61 2.23
C ARG A 69 5.72 12.14 0.98
N THR A 70 4.41 12.34 0.95
CA THR A 70 3.58 11.91 -0.18
C THR A 70 2.40 12.85 -0.40
N SER A 71 1.86 12.84 -1.62
CA SER A 71 0.56 13.43 -1.93
C SER A 71 -0.59 12.41 -1.88
N GLY A 72 -0.28 11.16 -1.49
CA GLY A 72 -1.22 10.05 -1.47
C GLY A 72 -1.58 9.55 -2.87
N TRP A 73 -2.65 8.77 -2.95
CA TRP A 73 -3.16 8.24 -4.22
C TRP A 73 -4.27 9.15 -4.76
N CYS A 74 -4.09 9.65 -5.99
CA CYS A 74 -5.01 10.48 -6.79
C CYS A 74 -5.36 11.88 -6.24
N GLY A 75 -4.55 12.89 -6.59
CA GLY A 75 -4.90 14.31 -6.48
C GLY A 75 -5.09 14.95 -7.85
N THR A 76 -6.10 15.82 -8.01
CA THR A 76 -6.16 16.74 -9.17
C THR A 76 -5.31 17.96 -8.84
N PRO A 77 -4.37 18.39 -9.70
CA PRO A 77 -3.48 19.51 -9.40
C PRO A 77 -4.22 20.80 -8.96
N PRO A 78 -3.64 21.59 -8.04
CA PRO A 78 -2.33 21.39 -7.40
C PRO A 78 -2.35 20.29 -6.33
N LEU A 79 -1.29 19.49 -6.28
CA LEU A 79 -1.13 18.42 -5.29
C LEU A 79 -0.75 19.01 -3.94
N SER A 80 -1.36 18.51 -2.86
CA SER A 80 -0.96 18.82 -1.49
C SER A 80 -0.15 17.65 -0.96
N PHE A 81 0.99 17.94 -0.34
CA PHE A 81 1.86 16.94 0.26
C PHE A 81 1.71 16.96 1.78
N PHE A 82 1.90 15.79 2.39
CA PHE A 82 1.88 15.57 3.83
C PHE A 82 2.91 14.51 4.20
N ASP A 83 3.27 14.48 5.48
CA ASP A 83 4.22 13.52 6.02
C ASP A 83 3.45 12.38 6.72
N ILE A 84 3.90 11.15 6.48
CA ILE A 84 3.45 9.93 7.13
C ILE A 84 4.62 9.43 7.96
N ASP A 85 4.41 9.32 9.27
CA ASP A 85 5.39 8.74 10.17
C ASP A 85 5.40 7.21 10.05
N GLY A 86 6.54 6.63 10.39
CA GLY A 86 6.72 5.19 10.38
C GLY A 86 8.00 4.75 11.07
N THR A 87 8.28 3.46 10.93
CA THR A 87 9.50 2.83 11.42
C THR A 87 10.15 2.00 10.33
N TRP A 88 11.45 1.78 10.46
CA TRP A 88 12.19 0.87 9.60
C TRP A 88 13.15 -0.01 10.39
N THR A 89 13.36 -1.23 9.90
CA THR A 89 14.32 -2.18 10.45
C THR A 89 15.14 -2.81 9.33
N LEU A 90 16.43 -3.01 9.59
CA LEU A 90 17.32 -3.77 8.72
C LEU A 90 17.20 -5.27 9.07
N LEU A 91 16.61 -6.08 8.18
CA LEU A 91 16.42 -7.51 8.40
C LEU A 91 17.66 -8.34 8.06
N GLU A 92 18.33 -7.98 6.97
CA GLU A 92 19.55 -8.60 6.42
C GLU A 92 20.49 -7.49 5.94
N LYS A 93 21.61 -7.80 5.26
CA LYS A 93 22.57 -6.76 4.83
C LYS A 93 22.00 -5.75 3.83
N ASP A 94 21.02 -6.18 3.05
CA ASP A 94 20.47 -5.45 1.90
C ASP A 94 18.94 -5.45 1.91
N LYS A 95 18.27 -5.79 3.01
CA LYS A 95 16.81 -5.82 3.09
C LYS A 95 16.31 -4.97 4.23
N ILE A 96 15.47 -3.99 3.91
CA ILE A 96 14.79 -3.17 4.90
C ILE A 96 13.31 -3.46 4.92
N GLU A 97 12.77 -3.43 6.12
CA GLU A 97 11.37 -3.55 6.42
C GLU A 97 10.87 -2.20 6.92
N ILE A 98 9.75 -1.74 6.39
CA ILE A 98 9.19 -0.41 6.64
C ILE A 98 7.73 -0.58 7.05
N HIS A 99 7.36 0.02 8.18
CA HIS A 99 6.00 0.12 8.65
C HIS A 99 5.60 1.59 8.68
N THR A 100 4.45 1.94 8.10
CA THR A 100 3.92 3.31 8.13
C THR A 100 2.61 3.34 8.88
N ASP A 101 2.32 4.44 9.57
CA ASP A 101 1.11 4.56 10.41
C ASP A 101 -0.20 4.42 9.62
N THR A 102 -0.13 4.61 8.30
CA THR A 102 -1.27 4.50 7.39
C THR A 102 -1.46 3.14 6.73
N TYR A 103 -0.43 2.28 6.74
CA TYR A 103 -0.48 0.98 6.06
C TYR A 103 -0.54 -0.15 7.10
N GLN A 104 -1.60 -0.96 7.04
CA GLN A 104 -1.81 -2.07 7.99
C GLN A 104 -0.85 -3.26 7.79
N GLY A 105 -0.09 -3.28 6.69
CA GLY A 105 0.94 -4.27 6.44
C GLY A 105 2.34 -3.70 6.62
N THR A 106 3.30 -4.42 6.07
CA THR A 106 4.71 -4.02 6.07
C THR A 106 5.25 -3.99 4.65
N LEU A 107 6.01 -2.97 4.32
CA LEU A 107 6.71 -2.86 3.04
C LEU A 107 8.11 -3.43 3.19
N GLN A 108 8.57 -4.21 2.22
CA GLN A 108 9.94 -4.70 2.18
C GLN A 108 10.65 -4.22 0.92
N TRP A 109 11.83 -3.63 1.11
CA TRP A 109 12.70 -3.21 0.02
C TRP A 109 14.04 -3.96 0.09
N ASN A 110 14.51 -4.41 -1.07
CA ASN A 110 15.90 -4.81 -1.23
C ASN A 110 16.71 -3.61 -1.73
N ILE A 111 17.79 -3.30 -1.02
CA ILE A 111 18.78 -2.30 -1.39
C ILE A 111 19.67 -2.90 -2.46
N ILE A 112 19.57 -2.38 -3.68
CA ILE A 112 20.47 -2.73 -4.77
C ILE A 112 21.80 -1.98 -4.61
N SER A 113 21.72 -0.70 -4.28
CA SER A 113 22.89 0.16 -4.11
C SER A 113 22.56 1.33 -3.19
N VAL A 114 23.54 1.73 -2.38
CA VAL A 114 23.48 2.97 -1.60
C VAL A 114 24.83 3.68 -1.66
N THR A 115 24.79 4.97 -2.00
CA THR A 115 25.96 5.83 -2.11
C THR A 115 25.70 7.16 -1.39
N GLU A 116 26.69 8.07 -1.41
CA GLU A 116 26.51 9.44 -0.93
C GLU A 116 25.45 10.23 -1.71
N LYS A 117 25.06 9.79 -2.92
CA LYS A 117 24.16 10.56 -3.80
C LYS A 117 22.89 9.83 -4.17
N GLU A 118 22.91 8.51 -4.17
CA GLU A 118 21.82 7.68 -4.71
C GLU A 118 21.51 6.50 -3.81
N LEU A 119 20.21 6.19 -3.71
CA LEU A 119 19.68 4.98 -3.12
C LEU A 119 18.84 4.29 -4.18
N ILE A 120 19.18 3.06 -4.50
CA ILE A 120 18.46 2.24 -5.48
C ILE A 120 17.88 1.04 -4.75
N VAL A 121 16.56 0.89 -4.82
CA VAL A 121 15.83 -0.19 -4.14
C VAL A 121 14.87 -0.89 -5.10
N THR A 122 14.52 -2.13 -4.78
CA THR A 122 13.40 -2.85 -5.39
C THR A 122 12.39 -3.24 -4.33
N ARG A 123 11.10 -3.13 -4.67
CA ARG A 123 10.04 -3.64 -3.81
C ARG A 123 10.00 -5.17 -3.88
N THR A 124 9.94 -5.80 -2.73
CA THR A 124 9.70 -7.24 -2.59
C THR A 124 8.39 -7.46 -1.89
N LEU A 125 7.59 -8.40 -2.39
CA LEU A 125 6.38 -8.81 -1.70
C LEU A 125 6.74 -9.56 -0.43
N THR A 126 6.19 -9.12 0.70
CA THR A 126 6.26 -9.83 1.96
C THR A 126 5.50 -11.16 1.89
N GLU A 127 5.76 -12.06 2.84
CA GLU A 127 4.98 -13.30 2.93
C GLU A 127 3.49 -13.02 3.16
N GLN A 128 3.16 -11.99 3.97
CA GLN A 128 1.79 -11.54 4.17
C GLN A 128 1.14 -11.09 2.86
N GLU A 129 1.83 -10.26 2.07
CA GLU A 129 1.30 -9.78 0.78
C GLU A 129 1.10 -10.93 -0.21
N LYS A 130 2.02 -11.90 -0.27
CA LYS A 130 1.88 -13.09 -1.12
C LYS A 130 0.67 -13.94 -0.72
N GLU A 131 0.49 -14.18 0.58
CA GLU A 131 -0.65 -14.94 1.10
C GLU A 131 -1.97 -14.23 0.82
N HIS A 132 -2.02 -12.92 1.05
CA HIS A 132 -3.19 -12.11 0.72
C HIS A 132 -3.49 -12.14 -0.79
N GLN A 133 -2.48 -12.04 -1.66
CA GLN A 133 -2.65 -12.17 -3.12
C GLN A 133 -3.20 -13.53 -3.51
N ASN A 134 -2.74 -14.62 -2.88
CA ASN A 134 -3.28 -15.95 -3.14
C ASN A 134 -4.77 -16.05 -2.77
N LEU A 135 -5.18 -15.45 -1.64
CA LEU A 135 -6.59 -15.36 -1.25
C LEU A 135 -7.41 -14.55 -2.26
N MET A 136 -6.90 -13.40 -2.72
CA MET A 136 -7.59 -12.56 -3.70
C MET A 136 -7.73 -13.26 -5.06
N ASN A 137 -6.70 -14.00 -5.50
CA ASN A 137 -6.76 -14.79 -6.73
C ASN A 137 -7.83 -15.89 -6.63
N LEU A 138 -7.87 -16.62 -5.52
CA LEU A 138 -8.91 -17.63 -5.29
C LEU A 138 -10.31 -17.02 -5.24
N PHE A 139 -10.46 -15.83 -4.63
CA PHE A 139 -11.74 -15.13 -4.60
C PHE A 139 -12.15 -14.61 -5.99
N ALA A 140 -11.21 -14.16 -6.82
CA ALA A 140 -11.48 -13.81 -8.21
C ALA A 140 -12.02 -15.02 -8.99
N GLU A 141 -11.40 -16.20 -8.84
CA GLU A 141 -11.92 -17.43 -9.46
C GLU A 141 -13.34 -17.78 -8.98
N ILE A 142 -13.64 -17.61 -7.69
CA ILE A 142 -14.98 -17.80 -7.13
C ILE A 142 -15.98 -16.84 -7.81
N GLN A 143 -15.62 -15.57 -7.95
CA GLN A 143 -16.48 -14.58 -8.60
C GLN A 143 -16.69 -14.89 -10.08
N ASP A 144 -15.67 -15.32 -10.80
CA ASP A 144 -15.77 -15.69 -12.21
C ASP A 144 -16.74 -16.86 -12.40
N ILE A 145 -16.67 -17.88 -11.53
CA ILE A 145 -17.60 -19.01 -11.56
C ILE A 145 -19.03 -18.55 -11.20
N ALA A 146 -19.18 -17.75 -10.15
CA ALA A 146 -20.49 -17.25 -9.71
C ALA A 146 -21.20 -16.41 -10.80
N ASN A 147 -20.44 -15.63 -11.55
CA ASN A 147 -20.93 -14.74 -12.60
C ASN A 147 -20.92 -15.36 -14.01
N SER A 148 -20.59 -16.65 -14.13
CA SER A 148 -20.44 -17.33 -15.42
C SER A 148 -21.74 -17.48 -16.22
N LEU A 149 -22.90 -17.34 -15.58
CA LEU A 149 -24.22 -17.47 -16.20
C LEU A 149 -25.10 -16.24 -15.92
N SER A 150 -25.91 -15.84 -16.91
CA SER A 150 -26.91 -14.79 -16.74
C SER A 150 -28.10 -15.25 -15.89
N CYS A 151 -28.55 -14.39 -14.98
CA CYS A 151 -29.72 -14.65 -14.13
C CYS A 151 -31.02 -14.35 -14.91
N LYS A 152 -31.78 -15.39 -15.26
CA LYS A 152 -33.09 -15.27 -15.93
C LYS A 152 -34.26 -15.76 -15.07
N ASP A 153 -34.01 -16.71 -14.19
CA ASP A 153 -34.99 -17.26 -13.25
C ASP A 153 -34.34 -17.40 -11.88
N ALA A 154 -34.84 -16.66 -10.90
CA ALA A 154 -34.31 -16.65 -9.54
C ALA A 154 -34.40 -18.02 -8.83
N LEU A 155 -35.34 -18.89 -9.24
CA LEU A 155 -35.48 -20.22 -8.67
C LEU A 155 -34.30 -21.14 -9.02
N GLU A 156 -33.55 -20.80 -10.07
CA GLU A 156 -32.34 -21.50 -10.50
C GLU A 156 -31.07 -20.99 -9.81
N TRP A 157 -31.21 -20.10 -8.84
CA TRP A 157 -30.09 -19.51 -8.08
C TRP A 157 -30.20 -19.83 -6.60
N LEU A 158 -29.04 -19.94 -5.98
CA LEU A 158 -28.82 -20.10 -4.55
C LEU A 158 -27.82 -19.03 -4.10
N PHE A 159 -27.57 -18.97 -2.79
CA PHE A 159 -26.50 -18.16 -2.24
C PHE A 159 -25.79 -18.93 -1.13
N THR A 160 -24.53 -18.59 -0.89
CA THR A 160 -23.72 -19.11 0.21
C THR A 160 -22.97 -17.97 0.88
N ALA A 161 -22.67 -18.13 2.17
CA ALA A 161 -21.71 -17.26 2.85
C ALA A 161 -20.30 -17.52 2.30
N TYR A 162 -19.44 -16.50 2.34
CA TYR A 162 -18.02 -16.61 2.01
C TYR A 162 -17.17 -15.78 2.97
N GLY A 163 -15.91 -16.18 3.10
CA GLY A 163 -14.92 -15.47 3.89
C GLY A 163 -15.16 -15.56 5.40
N SER A 164 -14.20 -15.05 6.16
CA SER A 164 -14.23 -14.95 7.61
C SER A 164 -13.70 -13.58 8.01
N LYS A 165 -14.55 -12.76 8.63
CA LYS A 165 -14.09 -11.55 9.32
C LYS A 165 -13.17 -11.92 10.48
N ALA A 166 -12.23 -11.05 10.83
CA ALA A 166 -11.36 -11.26 11.98
C ALA A 166 -12.13 -11.28 13.30
N CYS A 167 -13.16 -10.44 13.43
CA CYS A 167 -14.08 -10.44 14.58
C CYS A 167 -15.07 -11.63 14.61
N GLY A 168 -15.09 -12.47 13.57
CA GLY A 168 -16.03 -13.56 13.38
C GLY A 168 -17.22 -13.22 12.46
N GLY A 169 -17.82 -14.28 11.91
CA GLY A 169 -18.87 -14.19 10.89
C GLY A 169 -18.32 -14.09 9.46
N PRO A 170 -19.18 -14.23 8.44
CA PRO A 170 -18.74 -14.19 7.05
C PRO A 170 -18.45 -12.77 6.59
N GLN A 171 -17.54 -12.64 5.61
CA GLN A 171 -17.33 -11.36 4.93
C GLN A 171 -18.58 -10.93 4.17
N GLY A 172 -19.25 -11.90 3.54
CA GLY A 172 -20.44 -11.63 2.75
C GLY A 172 -21.16 -12.89 2.32
N TYR A 173 -22.07 -12.69 1.39
CA TYR A 173 -22.78 -13.75 0.70
C TYR A 173 -22.62 -13.59 -0.80
N ILE A 174 -22.56 -14.69 -1.52
CA ILE A 174 -22.42 -14.72 -2.97
C ILE A 174 -23.51 -15.60 -3.57
N ALA A 175 -24.20 -15.08 -4.59
CA ALA A 175 -25.20 -15.84 -5.33
C ALA A 175 -24.53 -16.69 -6.41
N TYR A 176 -25.06 -17.89 -6.67
CA TYR A 176 -24.55 -18.80 -7.69
C TYR A 176 -25.69 -19.62 -8.31
N SER A 177 -25.53 -20.01 -9.57
CA SER A 177 -26.53 -20.81 -10.27
C SER A 177 -26.51 -22.28 -9.83
N LYS A 178 -27.66 -22.94 -9.82
CA LYS A 178 -27.73 -24.41 -9.65
C LYS A 178 -27.13 -25.18 -10.85
N LYS A 179 -26.87 -24.50 -11.97
CA LYS A 179 -26.45 -25.10 -13.23
C LYS A 179 -24.93 -25.11 -13.45
N ILE A 180 -24.15 -24.46 -12.58
CA ILE A 180 -22.68 -24.56 -12.60
C ILE A 180 -22.23 -25.86 -11.91
N ASP A 181 -20.92 -26.14 -11.91
CA ASP A 181 -20.34 -27.16 -11.04
C ASP A 181 -20.38 -26.67 -9.58
N THR A 182 -21.53 -26.88 -8.94
CA THR A 182 -21.79 -26.43 -7.58
C THR A 182 -20.86 -27.06 -6.55
N VAL A 183 -20.40 -28.29 -6.78
CA VAL A 183 -19.47 -28.99 -5.87
C VAL A 183 -18.10 -28.31 -5.91
N ASN A 184 -17.57 -28.06 -7.11
CA ASN A 184 -16.30 -27.36 -7.25
C ASN A 184 -16.37 -25.93 -6.69
N PHE A 185 -17.44 -25.20 -7.02
CA PHE A 185 -17.66 -23.84 -6.54
C PHE A 185 -17.71 -23.76 -5.01
N LEU A 186 -18.55 -24.57 -4.37
CA LEU A 186 -18.69 -24.56 -2.91
C LEU A 186 -17.40 -25.01 -2.21
N ASN A 187 -16.64 -25.94 -2.81
CA ASN A 187 -15.33 -26.32 -2.28
C ASN A 187 -14.33 -25.15 -2.33
N LYS A 188 -14.29 -24.38 -3.42
CA LYS A 188 -13.45 -23.17 -3.51
C LYS A 188 -13.85 -22.13 -2.47
N VAL A 189 -15.15 -21.89 -2.29
CA VAL A 189 -15.66 -20.98 -1.25
C VAL A 189 -15.24 -21.42 0.15
N ALA A 190 -15.31 -22.72 0.45
CA ALA A 190 -14.87 -23.27 1.73
C ALA A 190 -13.36 -23.09 1.95
N ILE A 191 -12.53 -23.38 0.92
CA ILE A 191 -11.07 -23.20 0.97
C ILE A 191 -10.72 -21.72 1.20
N TYR A 192 -11.36 -20.80 0.47
CA TYR A 192 -11.16 -19.37 0.66
C TYR A 192 -11.53 -18.93 2.08
N THR A 193 -12.67 -19.41 2.59
CA THR A 193 -13.19 -19.05 3.91
C THR A 193 -12.26 -19.49 5.03
N GLU A 194 -11.74 -20.71 4.97
CA GLU A 194 -10.75 -21.17 5.97
C GLU A 194 -9.40 -20.46 5.78
N GLY A 195 -8.95 -20.26 4.54
CA GLY A 195 -7.70 -19.56 4.27
C GLY A 195 -7.70 -18.11 4.76
N GLU A 196 -8.81 -17.38 4.61
CA GLU A 196 -8.94 -16.01 5.14
C GLU A 196 -8.95 -16.00 6.67
N LYS A 197 -9.59 -16.99 7.31
CA LYS A 197 -9.57 -17.14 8.77
C LYS A 197 -8.15 -17.41 9.29
N GLU A 198 -7.42 -18.33 8.65
CA GLU A 198 -6.02 -18.61 8.97
C GLU A 198 -5.13 -17.37 8.78
N TYR A 199 -5.33 -16.64 7.68
CA TYR A 199 -4.63 -15.38 7.41
C TYR A 199 -4.87 -14.34 8.51
N ASN A 200 -6.14 -14.14 8.91
CA ASN A 200 -6.49 -13.18 9.95
C ASN A 200 -5.82 -13.51 11.29
N ILE A 201 -5.81 -14.79 11.67
CA ILE A 201 -5.17 -15.26 12.92
C ILE A 201 -3.65 -15.08 12.82
N LYS A 202 -3.05 -15.47 11.69
CA LYS A 202 -1.60 -15.44 11.50
C LYS A 202 -1.03 -14.03 11.54
N TRP A 203 -1.74 -13.06 10.96
CA TRP A 203 -1.27 -11.69 10.77
C TRP A 203 -1.94 -10.68 11.71
N ASP A 204 -2.62 -11.15 12.76
CA ASP A 204 -3.31 -10.33 13.77
C ASP A 204 -4.20 -9.23 13.14
N ILE A 205 -4.94 -9.61 12.11
CA ILE A 205 -5.80 -8.69 11.37
C ILE A 205 -6.96 -8.28 12.26
N ASN A 206 -7.23 -6.98 12.32
CA ASN A 206 -8.38 -6.44 13.04
C ASN A 206 -9.46 -6.00 12.04
N SER A 207 -10.74 -6.24 12.37
CA SER A 207 -11.90 -5.81 11.58
C SER A 207 -12.98 -5.22 12.47
N THR A 208 -13.94 -4.50 11.88
CA THR A 208 -15.13 -4.08 12.63
C THR A 208 -15.99 -5.28 13.02
N CYS A 209 -16.67 -5.21 14.17
CA CYS A 209 -17.54 -6.27 14.68
C CYS A 209 -18.97 -6.22 14.13
N ASP A 210 -19.15 -5.65 12.93
CA ASP A 210 -20.47 -5.48 12.33
C ASP A 210 -21.00 -6.83 11.80
N ILE A 211 -22.26 -7.11 12.14
CA ILE A 211 -22.94 -8.33 11.71
C ILE A 211 -23.36 -8.17 10.25
N THR A 212 -22.89 -9.07 9.39
CA THR A 212 -23.38 -9.17 8.00
C THR A 212 -24.78 -9.79 8.02
N PRO A 213 -25.85 -9.08 7.61
CA PRO A 213 -27.19 -9.65 7.59
C PRO A 213 -27.24 -10.80 6.58
N GLN A 214 -27.96 -11.87 6.92
CA GLN A 214 -28.13 -13.00 6.01
C GLN A 214 -29.19 -12.67 4.95
N PRO A 215 -28.95 -12.93 3.65
CA PRO A 215 -29.96 -12.79 2.63
C PRO A 215 -31.16 -13.69 2.85
N THR A 216 -32.34 -13.23 2.44
CA THR A 216 -33.59 -13.99 2.43
C THR A 216 -33.83 -14.71 1.10
N GLY A 217 -33.12 -14.32 0.02
CA GLY A 217 -33.25 -14.93 -1.30
C GLY A 217 -32.40 -14.27 -2.38
N VAL A 218 -32.64 -14.67 -3.62
CA VAL A 218 -32.04 -14.08 -4.83
C VAL A 218 -33.16 -13.56 -5.73
N LYS A 219 -32.94 -12.43 -6.39
CA LYS A 219 -33.74 -11.97 -7.54
C LYS A 219 -32.83 -11.77 -8.75
N CYS A 220 -33.36 -11.87 -9.96
CA CYS A 220 -32.62 -11.49 -11.17
C CYS A 220 -32.93 -10.03 -11.54
N GLU A 221 -31.91 -9.19 -11.62
CA GLU A 221 -32.03 -7.79 -12.06
C GLU A 221 -30.99 -7.51 -13.14
N ASN A 222 -31.44 -7.02 -14.29
CA ASN A 222 -30.57 -6.71 -15.44
C ASN A 222 -29.62 -7.88 -15.81
N ASP A 223 -30.12 -9.11 -15.77
CA ASP A 223 -29.36 -10.34 -16.00
C ASP A 223 -28.33 -10.72 -14.94
N TYR A 224 -28.30 -10.03 -13.80
CA TYR A 224 -27.44 -10.32 -12.65
C TYR A 224 -28.23 -10.88 -11.46
N PRO A 225 -27.67 -11.86 -10.72
CA PRO A 225 -28.23 -12.31 -9.47
C PRO A 225 -28.01 -11.27 -8.36
N THR A 226 -29.08 -10.75 -7.79
CA THR A 226 -29.04 -9.77 -6.70
C THR A 226 -29.60 -10.39 -5.42
N LEU A 227 -28.85 -10.27 -4.32
CA LEU A 227 -29.26 -10.77 -3.01
C LEU A 227 -30.38 -9.90 -2.42
N LEU A 228 -31.36 -10.54 -1.81
CA LEU A 228 -32.45 -9.90 -1.06
C LEU A 228 -32.11 -9.95 0.43
N PHE A 229 -32.22 -8.84 1.14
CA PHE A 229 -32.04 -8.75 2.58
C PHE A 229 -33.33 -8.27 3.24
#